data_AF-A0AAX3M5L9-F1
#
_entry.id   AF-A0AAX3M5L9-F1
#
_cell.length_a   1.000
_cell.length_b   1.000
_cell.length_c   1.000
_cell.angle_alpha   90.00
_cell.angle_beta   90.00
_cell.angle_gamma   90.00
#
_symmetry.space_group_name_H-M   'P 1'
#
loop_
_entity.id
_entity.type
_entity.pdbx_description
1 polymer ?
#
loop_
_entity_poly.entity_id
_entity_poly.type
_entity_poly.pdbx_seq_one_letter_code
_entity_poly.pdbx_strand_id
1 'polypeptide(L)' 'MTLAECLSHLHHDLLLVNMHKPGYLTRSVAELQKTIPPDQLHEDGYELRTHGFNFGRTQKKAIGKVGGPNLWNEW' A
#
# COMPACT_ATOMS: atom_id res chain seq x y z
N MET A 1 3.06 12.64 -1.21
CA MET A 1 2.88 12.00 0.10
C MET A 1 3.99 10.99 0.30
N THR A 2 4.39 10.79 1.54
CA THR A 2 5.33 9.75 1.93
C THR A 2 4.63 8.40 2.03
N LEU A 3 5.40 7.32 2.04
CA LEU A 3 4.84 5.99 2.26
C LEU A 3 4.18 5.85 3.64
N ALA A 4 4.77 6.47 4.68
CA ALA A 4 4.20 6.50 6.02
C ALA A 4 2.80 7.17 6.04
N GLU A 5 2.64 8.27 5.32
CA GLU A 5 1.35 8.95 5.15
C GLU A 5 0.34 8.05 4.42
N CYS A 6 0.74 7.40 3.32
CA CYS A 6 -0.13 6.45 2.62
C CYS A 6 -0.66 5.35 3.55
N LEU A 7 0.24 4.78 4.37
CA LEU A 7 -0.09 3.71 5.31
C LEU A 7 -0.98 4.20 6.46
N SER A 8 -0.81 5.43 6.94
CA SER A 8 -1.62 5.99 8.03
C SER A 8 -3.08 6.27 7.62
N HIS A 9 -3.33 6.44 6.32
CA HIS A 9 -4.69 6.55 5.76
C HIS A 9 -5.43 5.22 5.66
N LEU A 10 -4.76 4.10 5.92
CA LEU A 10 -5.33 2.75 5.86
C LEU A 10 -5.60 2.18 7.24
N HIS A 11 -6.54 1.23 7.32
CA HIS A 11 -6.80 0.51 8.56
C HIS A 11 -5.57 -0.35 8.92
N HIS A 12 -5.20 -0.38 10.21
CA HIS A 12 -3.98 -1.05 10.68
C HIS A 12 -3.97 -2.57 10.38
N ASP A 13 -5.14 -3.20 10.40
CA ASP A 13 -5.31 -4.63 10.08
C ASP A 13 -5.49 -4.91 8.58
N LEU A 14 -5.52 -3.88 7.73
CA LEU A 14 -5.71 -4.08 6.29
C LEU A 14 -4.53 -4.86 5.72
N LEU A 15 -4.81 -5.98 5.06
CA LEU A 15 -3.80 -6.82 4.43
C LEU A 15 -3.43 -6.25 3.06
N LEU A 16 -2.13 -6.02 2.89
CA LEU A 16 -1.54 -5.55 1.65
C LEU A 16 -0.60 -6.61 1.08
N VAL A 17 -0.78 -6.89 -0.21
CA VAL A 17 0.09 -7.75 -1.01
C VAL A 17 1.26 -6.94 -1.53
N ASN A 18 2.49 -7.41 -1.31
CA ASN A 18 3.67 -6.84 -1.95
C ASN A 18 3.76 -7.29 -3.42
N MET A 19 3.70 -6.34 -4.34
CA MET A 19 3.75 -6.58 -5.79
C MET A 19 5.17 -6.73 -6.35
N HIS A 20 6.20 -6.41 -5.57
CA HIS A 20 7.61 -6.45 -5.98
C HIS A 20 8.32 -7.79 -5.73
N LYS A 21 7.81 -8.64 -4.84
CA LYS A 21 8.46 -9.90 -4.48
C LYS A 21 7.70 -11.12 -5.01
N PRO A 22 8.35 -12.03 -5.74
CA PRO A 22 7.72 -13.29 -6.15
C PRO A 22 7.31 -14.08 -4.90
N GLY A 23 6.04 -14.48 -4.81
CA GLY A 23 5.47 -15.20 -3.66
C GLY A 23 4.46 -14.44 -2.80
N TYR A 24 4.08 -13.20 -3.18
CA TYR A 24 2.92 -12.45 -2.66
C TYR A 24 2.65 -12.59 -1.15
N LEU A 25 3.64 -12.27 -0.31
CA LEU A 25 3.42 -12.21 1.13
C LEU A 25 2.47 -11.04 1.44
N THR A 26 1.27 -11.37 1.93
CA THR A 26 0.35 -10.42 2.53
C THR A 26 0.85 -10.03 3.91
N ARG A 27 0.93 -8.73 4.19
CA ARG A 27 1.23 -8.19 5.52
C ARG A 27 0.21 -7.15 5.89
N SER A 28 -0.10 -7.02 7.17
CA SER A 28 -0.95 -5.94 7.63
C SER A 28 -0.23 -4.59 7.50
N VAL A 29 -0.99 -3.50 7.44
CA VAL A 29 -0.44 -2.13 7.48
C VAL A 29 0.44 -1.94 8.72
N ALA A 30 0.02 -2.46 9.88
CA ALA A 30 0.79 -2.41 11.12
C ALA A 30 2.14 -3.14 11.03
N GLU A 31 2.20 -4.29 10.34
CA GLU A 31 3.44 -5.01 10.11
C GLU A 31 4.35 -4.28 9.13
N LEU A 32 3.78 -3.67 8.08
CA LEU A 32 4.55 -2.89 7.10
C LEU A 32 5.21 -1.67 7.74
N GLN A 33 4.48 -0.91 8.57
CA GLN A 33 5.05 0.24 9.30
C GLN A 33 6.21 -0.15 10.23
N LYS A 34 6.26 -1.39 10.72
CA LYS A 34 7.35 -1.89 11.59
C LYS A 34 8.52 -2.51 10.81
N THR A 35 8.26 -3.04 9.62
CA THR A 35 9.24 -3.84 8.87
C THR A 35 9.91 -3.07 7.74
N ILE A 36 9.30 -1.99 7.25
CA ILE A 36 9.90 -1.12 6.25
C ILE A 36 10.90 -0.18 6.94
N PRO A 37 12.13 -0.05 6.41
CA PRO A 37 13.13 0.87 6.95
C PRO A 37 12.60 2.33 7.02
N PRO A 38 12.95 3.10 8.08
CA PRO A 38 12.46 4.47 8.25
C PRO A 38 12.77 5.41 7.08
N ASP A 39 13.94 5.26 6.46
CA ASP A 39 14.35 6.00 5.27
C ASP A 39 13.37 5.80 4.10
N GLN A 40 12.88 4.58 3.91
CA GLN A 40 11.89 4.28 2.87
C GLN A 40 10.47 4.70 3.27
N LEU A 41 10.13 4.68 4.56
CA LEU A 41 8.83 5.16 5.04
C LEU A 41 8.65 6.67 4.83
N HIS A 42 9.72 7.43 4.98
CA HIS A 42 9.71 8.89 4.81
C HIS A 42 10.13 9.34 3.40
N GLU A 43 10.37 8.41 2.47
CA GLU A 43 10.60 8.73 1.06
C GLU A 43 9.34 9.35 0.45
N ASP A 44 9.51 10.48 -0.24
CA ASP A 44 8.45 11.14 -0.99
C ASP A 44 8.18 10.45 -2.34
N GLY A 45 7.03 10.80 -2.94
CA GLY A 45 6.68 10.34 -4.29
C GLY A 45 5.80 9.10 -4.30
N TYR A 46 5.08 8.84 -3.22
CA TYR A 46 4.04 7.82 -3.16
C TYR A 46 2.66 8.45 -3.34
N GLU A 47 1.70 7.61 -3.69
CA GLU A 47 0.28 7.97 -3.73
C GLU A 47 -0.61 6.80 -3.30
N LEU A 48 -1.72 7.15 -2.64
CA LEU A 48 -2.80 6.23 -2.32
C LEU A 48 -3.83 6.22 -3.46
N ARG A 49 -4.06 5.06 -4.03
CA ARG A 49 -5.00 4.81 -5.13
C ARG A 49 -6.21 4.05 -4.61
N THR A 50 -7.38 4.35 -5.16
CA THR A 50 -8.61 3.59 -4.90
C THR A 50 -9.13 3.03 -6.22
N HIS A 51 -9.25 1.71 -6.30
CA HIS A 51 -9.73 1.01 -7.47
C HIS A 51 -11.13 0.46 -7.20
N GLY A 52 -12.08 0.78 -8.08
CA GLY A 52 -13.42 0.21 -8.05
C GLY A 52 -13.47 -1.14 -8.75
N PHE A 53 -14.03 -2.13 -8.08
CA PHE A 53 -14.34 -3.47 -8.58
C PHE A 53 -15.85 -3.68 -8.53
N ASN A 54 -16.36 -4.63 -9.32
CA ASN A 54 -17.78 -4.99 -9.36
C ASN A 54 -18.70 -3.77 -9.59
N PHE A 55 -18.38 -2.94 -10.60
CA PHE A 55 -19.11 -1.71 -10.89
C PHE A 55 -19.14 -0.70 -9.73
N GLY A 56 -18.05 -0.64 -8.95
CA GLY A 56 -17.92 0.27 -7.82
C GLY A 56 -18.52 -0.25 -6.51
N ARG A 57 -19.12 -1.45 -6.49
CA ARG A 57 -19.63 -2.09 -5.27
C ARG A 57 -18.53 -2.46 -4.29
N THR A 58 -17.34 -2.76 -4.80
CA THR A 58 -16.18 -3.07 -3.97
C THR A 58 -15.11 -2.05 -4.30
N GLN A 59 -14.56 -1.38 -3.29
CA GLN A 59 -13.41 -0.50 -3.46
C GLN A 59 -12.21 -1.14 -2.81
N LYS A 60 -11.11 -1.24 -3.54
CA LYS A 60 -9.82 -1.69 -3.00
C LYS A 60 -8.81 -0.57 -3.02
N LYS A 61 -7.96 -0.53 -2.01
CA LYS A 61 -6.88 0.42 -1.88
C LYS A 61 -5.60 -0.15 -2.49
N ALA A 62 -4.75 0.74 -2.98
CA ALA A 62 -3.42 0.39 -3.45
C ALA A 62 -2.47 1.55 -3.15
N ILE A 63 -1.19 1.25 -2.96
CA ILE A 63 -0.13 2.24 -2.79
C ILE A 63 0.86 2.05 -3.94
N GLY A 64 1.15 3.12 -4.66
CA GLY A 64 2.09 3.14 -5.78
C GLY A 64 3.04 4.33 -5.71
N LYS A 65 4.06 4.34 -6.57
CA LYS A 65 4.82 5.57 -6.83
C LYS A 65 4.00 6.48 -7.74
N VAL A 66 4.08 7.79 -7.53
CA VAL A 66 3.43 8.80 -8.38
C VAL A 66 3.86 8.58 -9.84
N GLY A 67 2.89 8.36 -10.72
CA GLY A 67 3.16 8.06 -12.14
C GLY A 67 3.83 6.70 -12.42
N GLY A 68 4.00 5.87 -11.39
CA GLY A 68 4.66 4.56 -11.46
C GLY A 68 3.72 3.37 -11.18
N PRO A 69 4.27 2.15 -11.08
CA PRO A 69 3.49 0.95 -10.78
C PRO A 69 2.99 0.93 -9.33
N ASN A 70 1.99 0.08 -9.06
CA ASN A 70 1.57 -0.25 -7.69
C ASN A 70 2.66 -1.07 -7.01
N LEU A 71 2.97 -0.72 -5.77
CA LEU A 71 3.90 -1.43 -4.90
C LEU A 71 3.15 -2.38 -3.97
N TRP A 72 1.99 -1.93 -3.47
CA TRP A 72 1.12 -2.67 -2.59
C TRP A 72 -0.33 -2.59 -3.03
N ASN A 73 -1.04 -3.72 -2.99
CA ASN A 73 -2.48 -3.79 -3.27
C ASN A 73 -3.22 -4.41 -2.08
N GLU A 74 -4.42 -3.94 -1.80
CA GLU A 74 -5.33 -4.61 -0.86
C GLU A 74 -5.69 -6.02 -1.36
N TRP A 75 -5.57 -7.00 -0.45
CA TRP A 75 -5.89 -8.41 -0.71
C TRP A 75 -7.39 -8.64 -0.93
#